data_AF-A0A5R2MSZ2-F1
#
_entry.id   AF-A0A5R2MSZ2-F1
#
_cell.length_a   1.000
_cell.length_b   1.000
_cell.length_c   1.000
_cell.angle_alpha   90.00
_cell.angle_beta   90.00
_cell.angle_gamma   90.00
#
_symmetry.space_group_name_H-M   'P 1'
#
loop_
_entity.id
_entity.type
_entity.pdbx_description
1 polymer ?
#
loop_
_entity_poly.entity_id
_entity_poly.type
_entity_poly.pdbx_seq_one_letter_code
_entity_poly.pdbx_strand_id
1 'polypeptide(L)' 'IAAGSDVVIEPGMVLAFEIPLYIDGLASFNLEDQFLITPDGPVAMNRLPRRLERIG' A
#
# COMPACT_ATOMS: atom_id res chain seq x y z
N ILE A 1 -5.09 -6.52 -7.95
CA ILE A 1 -4.84 -5.74 -9.19
C ILE A 1 -3.36 -5.82 -9.50
N ALA A 2 -3.01 -5.91 -10.78
CA ALA A 2 -1.63 -6.05 -11.25
C ALA A 2 -1.49 -5.41 -12.64
N ALA A 3 -0.27 -5.31 -13.15
CA ALA A 3 -0.03 -4.85 -14.53
C ALA A 3 -0.85 -5.70 -15.52
N GLY A 4 -1.62 -5.03 -16.37
CA GLY A 4 -2.51 -5.69 -17.35
C GLY A 4 -3.83 -6.23 -16.78
N SER A 5 -4.18 -5.90 -15.53
CA SER A 5 -5.47 -6.26 -14.95
C SER A 5 -6.57 -5.28 -15.38
N ASP A 6 -7.66 -5.80 -15.94
CA ASP A 6 -8.86 -5.02 -16.30
C ASP A 6 -9.92 -4.96 -15.18
N VAL A 7 -9.56 -5.38 -13.96
CA VAL A 7 -10.49 -5.36 -12.82
C VAL A 7 -10.76 -3.90 -12.43
N VAL A 8 -12.04 -3.52 -12.45
CA VAL A 8 -12.48 -2.20 -11.98
C VAL A 8 -12.45 -2.18 -10.45
N ILE A 9 -11.91 -1.10 -9.89
CA ILE A 9 -11.93 -0.84 -8.44
C ILE A 9 -13.27 -0.23 -8.08
N GLU A 10 -14.01 -0.87 -7.17
CA GLU A 10 -15.35 -0.46 -6.78
C GLU A 10 -15.44 -0.09 -5.29
N PRO A 11 -16.38 0.80 -4.89
CA PRO A 11 -16.65 1.06 -3.49
C PRO A 11 -16.96 -0.20 -2.68
N GLY A 12 -16.45 -0.28 -1.45
CA GLY A 12 -16.55 -1.45 -0.57
C GLY A 12 -15.40 -2.44 -0.72
N MET A 13 -14.59 -2.34 -1.78
CA MET A 13 -13.34 -3.10 -1.87
C MET A 13 -12.31 -2.61 -0.86
N VAL A 14 -11.47 -3.52 -0.41
CA VAL A 14 -10.27 -3.24 0.38
C VAL A 14 -9.06 -3.69 -0.41
N LEU A 15 -8.10 -2.80 -0.61
CA LEU A 15 -6.87 -3.09 -1.34
C LEU A 15 -5.65 -2.80 -0.46
N ALA A 16 -4.69 -3.72 -0.48
CA ALA A 16 -3.32 -3.43 -0.08
C ALA A 16 -2.62 -2.70 -1.23
N PHE A 17 -1.84 -1.68 -0.90
CA PHE A 17 -0.96 -1.01 -1.84
C PHE A 17 0.43 -0.94 -1.22
N GLU A 18 1.39 -1.57 -1.90
CA GLU A 18 2.74 -1.75 -1.41
C GLU A 18 3.77 -1.36 -2.46
N ILE A 19 4.91 -0.82 -2.00
CA ILE A 19 6.03 -0.41 -2.83
C ILE A 19 7.29 -1.08 -2.30
N PRO A 20 7.56 -2.33 -2.71
CA PRO A 20 8.74 -3.03 -2.27
C PRO A 20 9.98 -2.56 -3.03
N LEU A 21 11.09 -2.40 -2.32
CA LEU A 21 12.44 -2.21 -2.83
C LEU A 21 13.31 -3.36 -2.33
N TYR A 22 13.90 -4.09 -3.27
CA TYR A 22 14.86 -5.14 -3.00
C TYR A 22 16.22 -4.74 -3.58
N ILE A 23 17.26 -4.78 -2.74
CA ILE A 23 18.65 -4.57 -3.16
C ILE A 23 19.41 -5.85 -2.86
N ASP A 24 19.80 -6.55 -3.93
CA ASP A 24 20.45 -7.85 -3.84
C ASP A 24 21.71 -7.80 -2.97
N GLY A 25 21.84 -8.77 -2.06
CA GLY A 25 22.95 -8.87 -1.11
C GLY A 25 23.06 -7.75 -0.06
N LEU A 26 22.15 -6.77 -0.02
CA LEU A 26 22.26 -5.62 0.87
C LEU A 26 21.07 -5.46 1.82
N ALA A 27 19.86 -5.25 1.28
CA ALA A 27 18.68 -4.91 2.09
C ALA A 27 17.36 -5.04 1.32
N SER A 28 16.26 -5.04 2.07
CA SER A 28 14.91 -4.88 1.55
C SER A 28 14.13 -3.86 2.37
N PHE A 29 13.24 -3.13 1.72
CA PHE A 29 12.30 -2.21 2.35
C PHE A 29 10.94 -2.37 1.68
N ASN A 30 9.86 -2.36 2.46
CA ASN A 30 8.50 -2.30 1.93
C ASN A 30 7.72 -1.23 2.67
N LEU A 31 7.02 -0.38 1.92
CA LEU A 31 6.03 0.54 2.45
C LEU A 31 4.66 0.07 1.99
N GLU A 32 3.80 -0.29 2.94
CA GLU A 32 2.49 -0.87 2.67
C GLU A 32 1.40 -0.17 3.48
N ASP A 33 0.27 0.09 2.81
CA ASP A 33 -0.97 0.56 3.42
C ASP A 33 -2.15 -0.27 2.93
N GLN A 34 -3.18 -0.37 3.77
CA GLN A 34 -4.49 -0.87 3.36
C GLN A 34 -5.47 0.28 3.15
N PHE A 35 -6.21 0.26 2.04
CA PHE A 35 -7.19 1.27 1.68
C PHE A 35 -8.59 0.67 1.56
N LEU A 36 -9.56 1.29 2.22
CA LEU A 36 -10.98 1.07 1.93
C LEU A 36 -11.38 2.00 0.77
N ILE A 37 -11.93 1.44 -0.29
CA ILE A 37 -12.48 2.24 -1.39
C ILE A 37 -13.88 2.70 -1.01
N THR A 38 -14.08 4.01 -1.01
CA THR A 38 -15.39 4.64 -0.78
C THR A 38 -15.84 5.34 -2.05
N PRO A 39 -17.13 5.73 -2.15
CA PRO A 39 -17.60 6.55 -3.27
C PRO A 39 -16.83 7.89 -3.43
N ASP A 40 -16.28 8.44 -2.34
CA ASP A 40 -15.55 9.71 -2.32
C ASP A 40 -14.02 9.53 -2.51
N GLY A 41 -13.56 8.29 -2.67
CA GLY A 41 -12.14 7.95 -2.86
C GLY A 41 -11.61 6.92 -1.84
N PRO A 42 -10.32 6.54 -1.95
CA PRO A 42 -9.68 5.61 -1.03
C PRO A 42 -9.40 6.26 0.34
N VAL A 43 -9.69 5.54 1.42
CA VAL A 43 -9.38 5.92 2.80
C VAL A 43 -8.35 4.97 3.38
N ALA A 44 -7.21 5.51 3.82
CA ALA A 44 -6.16 4.72 4.48
C ALA A 44 -6.67 4.18 5.81
N MET A 45 -6.51 2.87 6.02
CA MET A 45 -6.87 2.18 7.27
C MET A 45 -5.74 2.23 8.30
N ASN A 46 -4.49 2.38 7.82
CA ASN A 46 -3.31 2.47 8.66
C ASN A 46 -3.05 3.93 9.09
N ARG A 47 -2.51 4.10 10.30
CA ARG A 47 -2.24 5.43 10.91
C ARG A 47 -0.77 5.69 11.22
N LEU A 48 0.10 4.70 11.00
CA LEU A 48 1.53 4.87 11.25
C LEU A 48 2.14 5.86 10.25
N PRO A 49 3.15 6.65 10.66
CA PRO A 49 3.88 7.50 9.73
C PRO A 49 4.54 6.66 8.61
N ARG A 50 4.48 7.17 7.38
CA ARG A 50 5.13 6.56 6.21
C ARG A 50 6.61 6.91 6.06
N ARG A 51 7.13 7.77 6.94
CA ARG A 51 8.54 8.18 6.93
C ARG A 51 9.39 7.11 7.60
N LEU A 52 10.67 7.09 7.27
CA LEU A 52 11.64 6.32 8.05
C LEU A 52 11.73 6.89 9.45
N GLU A 53 11.61 6.02 10.45
CA GLU A 53 11.65 6.36 11.86
C GLU A 53 12.73 5.56 12.57
N ARG A 54 13.34 6.17 13.57
CA ARG A 54 14.24 5.45 14.48
C ARG A 54 13.41 4.88 15.62
N ILE A 55 13.49 3.57 15.83
CA ILE A 55 12.94 2.92 17.01
C ILE A 55 14.00 2.90 18.10
N GLY A 56 13.58 3.18 19.34
CA GLY A 56 14.41 3.19 20.55
C GLY A 56 13.68 2.49 21.68
#